data_AF-A0A2V5QEL5-F1
#
_entry.id   AF-A0A2V5QEL5-F1
#
_cell.length_a   1.000
_cell.length_b   1.000
_cell.length_c   1.000
_cell.angle_alpha   90.00
_cell.angle_beta   90.00
_cell.angle_gamma   90.00
#
_symmetry.space_group_name_H-M   'P 1'
#
loop_
_entity.id
_entity.type
_entity.pdbx_description
1 polymer ?
#
loop_
_entity_poly.entity_id
_entity_poly.type
_entity_poly.pdbx_seq_one_letter_code
_entity_poly.pdbx_strand_id
1 'polypeptide(L)'
;LLDRYFTRAIKKAQSKWRLVLAIAIKHGVATPAFSASLAYFDSYRSARLPANLLQAQRDFFGAHTYERIDKPGFFHTDWTQTEEKPAEKPAQPKTPEPHHAGE
;
A
#
# COMPACT_ATOMS: atom_id res chain seq x y z
N LEU A 1 -6.87 16.98 6.97
CA LEU A 1 -7.71 16.69 5.78
C LEU A 1 -9.19 16.58 6.10
N LEU A 2 -9.59 15.97 7.24
CA LEU A 2 -10.99 15.69 7.57
C LEU A 2 -11.79 16.89 8.09
N ASP A 3 -11.12 17.96 8.54
CA ASP A 3 -11.82 19.19 8.92
C ASP A 3 -12.54 19.83 7.72
N ARG A 4 -13.68 20.49 8.00
CA ARG A 4 -14.60 21.01 6.98
C ARG A 4 -13.97 22.09 6.12
N TYR A 5 -13.10 22.93 6.69
CA TYR A 5 -12.42 23.97 5.93
C TYR A 5 -11.53 23.34 4.86
N PHE A 6 -10.65 22.40 5.25
CA PHE A 6 -9.72 21.74 4.32
C PHE A 6 -10.43 20.86 3.29
N THR A 7 -11.46 20.12 3.70
CA THR A 7 -12.24 19.26 2.78
C THR A 7 -12.84 20.08 1.64
N ARG A 8 -13.42 21.26 1.93
CA ARG A 8 -13.99 22.15 0.91
C ARG A 8 -12.91 22.74 0.00
N ALA A 9 -11.80 23.20 0.59
CA ALA A 9 -10.69 23.78 -0.17
C ALA A 9 -10.12 22.76 -1.18
N ILE A 10 -9.86 21.53 -0.73
CA ILE A 10 -9.32 20.46 -1.58
C ILE A 10 -10.32 20.01 -2.62
N LYS A 11 -11.60 19.85 -2.26
CA LYS A 11 -12.65 19.46 -3.22
C LYS A 11 -12.74 20.45 -4.39
N LYS A 12 -12.57 21.76 -4.12
CA LYS A 12 -12.55 22.82 -5.15
C LYS A 12 -11.26 22.81 -5.99
N ALA A 13 -10.12 22.46 -5.40
CA ALA A 13 -8.81 22.58 -6.04
C ALA A 13 -8.37 21.32 -6.82
N GLN A 14 -8.77 20.12 -6.40
CA GLN A 14 -8.15 18.86 -6.85
C GLN A 14 -8.18 18.64 -8.37
N SER A 15 -9.23 19.06 -9.08
CA SER A 15 -9.30 18.88 -10.54
C SER A 15 -8.28 19.74 -11.27
N LYS A 16 -8.10 21.00 -10.84
CA LYS A 16 -7.10 21.92 -11.40
C LYS A 16 -5.68 21.48 -11.03
N TRP A 17 -5.51 20.99 -9.82
CA TRP A 17 -4.24 20.45 -9.35
C TRP A 17 -3.75 19.29 -10.25
N ARG A 18 -4.64 18.36 -10.60
CA ARG A 18 -4.33 17.28 -11.56
C ARG A 18 -3.99 17.80 -12.95
N LEU A 19 -4.73 18.80 -13.44
CA LEU A 19 -4.47 19.40 -14.74
C LEU A 19 -3.07 20.04 -14.81
N VAL A 20 -2.70 20.81 -13.79
CA VAL A 20 -1.37 21.42 -13.69
C VAL A 20 -0.27 20.36 -13.71
N LEU A 21 -0.45 19.27 -12.95
CA LEU A 21 0.49 18.16 -12.93
C LEU A 21 0.62 17.46 -14.29
N ALA A 22 -0.51 17.16 -14.94
CA ALA A 22 -0.51 16.52 -16.26
C ALA A 22 0.21 17.37 -17.31
N ILE A 23 -0.02 18.69 -17.31
CA ILE A 23 0.68 19.62 -18.20
C ILE A 23 2.16 19.67 -17.86
N ALA A 24 2.52 19.86 -16.59
CA ALA A 24 3.92 19.93 -16.16
C ALA A 24 4.71 18.69 -16.60
N ILE A 25 4.17 17.49 -16.35
CA ILE A 25 4.78 16.22 -16.75
C ILE A 25 4.92 16.13 -18.28
N LYS A 26 3.88 16.49 -19.03
CA LYS A 26 3.92 16.46 -20.51
C LYS A 26 5.01 17.36 -21.08
N HIS A 27 5.31 18.47 -20.41
CA HIS A 27 6.35 19.42 -20.81
C HIS A 27 7.71 19.18 -20.14
N GLY A 28 7.88 18.08 -19.40
CA GLY A 28 9.15 17.75 -18.74
C GLY A 28 9.50 18.68 -17.56
N VAL A 29 8.52 19.40 -17.00
CA VAL A 29 8.71 20.28 -15.84
C VAL A 29 8.62 19.46 -14.56
N ALA A 30 9.73 19.41 -13.81
CA ALA A 30 9.80 18.69 -12.55
C ALA A 30 8.88 19.31 -11.49
N THR A 31 8.03 18.49 -10.88
CA THR A 31 7.03 18.91 -9.86
C THR A 31 7.00 17.97 -8.64
N PRO A 32 8.15 17.68 -8.00
CA PRO A 32 8.27 16.60 -7.00
C PRO A 32 7.30 16.78 -5.82
N ALA A 33 7.26 17.97 -5.22
CA ALA A 33 6.38 18.24 -4.08
C ALA A 33 4.89 18.20 -4.46
N PHE A 34 4.52 18.69 -5.64
CA PHE A 34 3.14 18.69 -6.12
C PHE A 34 2.66 17.28 -6.45
N SER A 35 3.50 16.47 -7.10
CA SER A 35 3.21 15.07 -7.41
C SER A 35 3.09 14.23 -6.15
N ALA A 36 4.04 14.36 -5.22
CA ALA A 36 4.05 13.60 -3.97
C ALA A 36 2.84 13.95 -3.09
N SER A 37 2.47 15.23 -2.98
CA SER A 37 1.30 15.63 -2.19
C SER A 37 -0.02 15.13 -2.81
N LEU A 38 -0.14 15.06 -4.14
CA LEU A 38 -1.33 14.50 -4.79
C LEU A 38 -1.41 12.98 -4.57
N ALA A 39 -0.28 12.29 -4.74
CA ALA A 39 -0.17 10.86 -4.49
C ALA A 39 -0.51 10.52 -3.02
N TYR A 40 -0.04 11.32 -2.07
CA TYR A 40 -0.41 11.18 -0.65
C TYR A 40 -1.92 11.38 -0.44
N PHE A 41 -2.50 12.45 -0.98
CA PHE A 41 -3.94 12.70 -0.86
C PHE A 41 -4.78 11.55 -1.42
N ASP A 42 -4.42 11.03 -2.60
CA ASP A 42 -5.12 9.90 -3.20
C ASP A 42 -4.92 8.60 -2.43
N SER A 43 -3.72 8.37 -1.90
CA SER A 43 -3.44 7.20 -1.06
C SER A 43 -4.23 7.25 0.24
N TYR A 44 -4.25 8.40 0.91
CA TYR A 44 -4.92 8.58 2.20
C TYR A 44 -6.44 8.35 2.12
N ARG A 45 -7.09 8.78 1.04
CA ARG A 45 -8.54 8.61 0.85
C ARG A 45 -8.94 7.24 0.27
N SER A 46 -7.97 6.39 -0.08
CA SER A 46 -8.22 5.08 -0.67
C SER A 46 -8.34 4.03 0.44
N ALA A 47 -9.56 3.51 0.64
CA ALA A 47 -9.79 2.46 1.65
C ALA A 47 -9.06 1.14 1.34
N ARG A 48 -8.72 0.91 0.05
CA ARG A 48 -7.95 -0.24 -0.42
C ARG A 48 -6.80 0.26 -1.29
N LEU A 49 -5.57 -0.05 -0.87
CA LEU A 49 -4.35 0.21 -1.63
C LEU A 49 -3.82 -1.11 -2.22
N PRO A 50 -3.01 -1.07 -3.29
CA PRO A 50 -2.39 -2.25 -3.89
C PRO A 50 -1.32 -2.91 -2.99
N ALA A 51 -1.24 -2.55 -1.71
CA ALA A 51 -0.33 -3.14 -0.74
C ALA A 51 -0.56 -4.65 -0.52
N ASN A 52 -1.72 -5.18 -0.91
CA ASN A 52 -1.98 -6.61 -0.94
C ASN A 52 -1.02 -7.37 -1.89
N LEU A 53 -0.65 -6.78 -3.04
CA LEU A 53 0.33 -7.38 -3.93
C LEU A 53 1.72 -7.41 -3.29
N LEU A 54 2.09 -6.34 -2.59
CA LEU A 54 3.35 -6.28 -1.84
C LEU A 54 3.38 -7.36 -0.74
N GLN A 55 2.27 -7.57 -0.03
CA GLN A 55 2.16 -8.65 0.94
C GLN A 55 2.29 -10.03 0.29
N ALA A 56 1.63 -10.25 -0.85
CA ALA A 56 1.78 -11.50 -1.62
C ALA A 56 3.24 -11.74 -2.05
N GLN A 57 3.94 -10.71 -2.54
CA GLN A 57 5.35 -10.81 -2.92
C GLN A 57 6.25 -11.15 -1.72
N ARG A 58 6.05 -10.48 -0.57
CA ARG A 58 6.80 -10.76 0.66
C ARG A 58 6.57 -12.19 1.16
N ASP A 59 5.34 -12.67 1.07
CA ASP A 59 5.02 -14.05 1.46
C ASP A 59 5.61 -15.07 0.48
N PHE A 60 5.52 -14.80 -0.82
CA PHE A 60 6.08 -15.65 -1.89
C PHE A 60 7.58 -15.87 -1.73
N PHE A 61 8.37 -14.78 -1.62
CA PHE A 61 9.83 -14.89 -1.62
C PHE A 61 10.43 -15.13 -0.24
N GLY A 62 9.71 -14.81 0.85
CA GLY A 62 10.27 -14.76 2.19
C GLY A 62 9.46 -15.46 3.29
N ALA A 63 8.30 -16.05 2.99
CA ALA A 63 7.39 -16.61 4.00
C ALA A 63 7.11 -15.61 5.15
N HIS A 64 6.86 -14.35 4.76
CA HIS A 64 6.60 -13.25 5.68
C HIS A 64 5.16 -13.21 6.19
N THR A 65 4.27 -14.08 5.70
CA THR A 65 2.84 -14.14 6.05
C THR A 65 2.08 -12.87 5.66
N TYR A 66 0.75 -12.92 5.70
CA TYR A 66 -0.13 -11.76 5.52
C TYR A 66 -1.44 -11.93 6.29
N GLU A 67 -2.18 -10.83 6.45
CA GLU A 67 -3.53 -10.84 7.03
C GLU A 67 -4.61 -10.84 5.94
N ARG A 68 -5.77 -11.44 6.25
CA ARG A 68 -6.94 -11.48 5.39
C ARG A 68 -7.99 -10.46 5.81
N ILE A 69 -8.89 -10.14 4.88
CA ILE A 69 -9.96 -9.17 5.11
C ILE A 69 -11.27 -9.81 5.58
N ASP A 70 -11.40 -11.12 5.42
CA ASP A 70 -12.62 -11.89 5.71
C ASP A 70 -12.54 -12.67 7.02
N LYS A 71 -11.34 -12.89 7.56
CA LYS A 71 -11.13 -13.52 8.86
C LYS A 71 -9.84 -13.06 9.53
N PRO A 72 -9.80 -13.00 10.88
CA PRO A 72 -8.60 -12.61 11.61
C PRO A 72 -7.53 -13.70 11.57
N GLY A 73 -6.27 -13.29 11.69
CA GLY A 73 -5.10 -14.17 11.75
C GLY A 73 -4.05 -13.87 10.68
N PHE A 74 -2.89 -14.54 10.82
CA PHE A 74 -1.82 -14.53 9.83
C PHE A 74 -1.84 -15.82 9.01
N PHE A 75 -1.57 -15.67 7.72
CA PHE A 75 -1.64 -16.76 6.76
C PHE A 75 -0.37 -16.82 5.94
N HIS A 76 0.06 -18.04 5.62
CA HIS A 76 1.10 -18.30 4.65
C HIS A 76 0.50 -19.13 3.51
N THR A 77 0.77 -18.71 2.28
CA THR A 77 0.38 -19.48 1.09
C THR A 77 1.59 -20.26 0.59
N ASP A 78 1.39 -21.54 0.29
CA ASP A 78 2.36 -22.28 -0.50
C ASP A 78 2.17 -21.93 -1.99
N TRP A 79 3.08 -21.10 -2.51
CA TRP A 79 2.96 -20.53 -3.85
C TRP A 79 3.56 -21.38 -4.96
N THR A 80 4.32 -22.42 -4.63
CA THR A 80 5.03 -23.27 -5.61
C THR A 80 4.32 -24.60 -5.86
N GLN A 81 3.32 -24.95 -5.04
CA GLN A 81 2.46 -26.10 -5.30
C GLN A 81 1.57 -25.86 -6.52
N THR A 82 1.67 -26.76 -7.50
CA THR A 82 0.98 -26.75 -8.80
C THR A 82 -0.44 -27.32 -8.78
N GLU A 83 -1.03 -27.52 -7.59
CA GLU A 83 -2.46 -27.85 -7.51
C GLU A 83 -3.28 -26.61 -7.89
N GLU A 84 -4.40 -26.78 -8.60
CA GLU A 84 -5.21 -25.69 -9.18
C GLU A 84 -5.72 -24.63 -8.17
N LYS A 85 -5.51 -24.86 -6.86
CA LYS A 85 -5.65 -23.86 -5.80
C LYS A 85 -4.46 -23.91 -4.83
N PRO A 86 -3.76 -22.78 -4.61
CA PRO A 86 -2.75 -22.67 -3.57
C PRO A 86 -3.34 -23.03 -2.20
N ALA A 87 -2.72 -23.97 -1.49
CA ALA A 87 -3.14 -24.35 -0.16
C ALA A 87 -2.64 -23.29 0.85
N GLU A 88 -3.57 -22.62 1.51
CA GLU A 88 -3.26 -21.65 2.57
C GLU A 88 -3.27 -22.35 3.93
N LYS A 89 -2.22 -22.10 4.73
CA LYS A 89 -2.12 -22.64 6.09
C LYS A 89 -2.12 -21.48 7.09
N PRO A 90 -2.87 -21.58 8.21
CA PRO A 90 -2.69 -20.67 9.33
C PRO A 90 -1.21 -20.63 9.72
N ALA A 91 -0.62 -19.45 9.72
CA ALA A 91 0.77 -19.31 10.13
C ALA A 91 0.84 -19.40 11.67
N GLN A 92 1.80 -20.15 12.18
CA GLN A 92 2.15 -20.04 13.60
C GLN A 92 2.82 -18.67 13.82
N PRO A 93 2.51 -17.95 14.91
CA PRO A 93 3.20 -16.71 15.22
C PRO A 93 4.70 -17.00 15.37
N LYS A 94 5.53 -16.39 14.51
CA LYS A 94 6.98 -16.41 14.71
C LYS A 94 7.29 -15.63 15.99
N THR A 95 7.90 -16.28 16.98
CA THR A 95 8.47 -15.60 18.14
C THR A 95 9.47 -14.58 17.60
N PRO A 96 9.37 -13.28 17.95
CA PRO A 96 10.40 -12.32 17.55
C PRO A 96 11.73 -12.81 18.10
N GLU A 97 12.72 -13.05 17.22
CA GLU A 97 14.08 -13.26 17.68
C GLU A 97 14.53 -12.01 18.43
N PRO A 98 15.22 -12.15 19.57
CA PRO A 98 15.74 -11.00 20.28
C PRO A 98 16.62 -10.22 19.32
N HIS A 99 16.27 -8.94 19.09
CA HIS A 99 17.09 -8.04 18.30
C HIS A 99 18.50 -8.07 18.89
N HIS A 100 19.46 -8.64 18.16
CA HIS A 100 20.87 -8.43 18.45
C HIS A 100 21.11 -6.93 18.31
N ALA A 101 21.09 -6.23 19.44
CA ALA A 101 21.68 -4.90 19.55
C ALA A 101 23.18 -5.11 19.28
N GLY A 102 23.58 -4.83 18.04
CA GLY A 102 24.99 -4.82 17.67
C GLY A 102 25.73 -3.83 18.55
N GLU A 103 26.85 -4.30 19.12
CA GLU A 103 27.93 -3.48 19.65
C GLU A 103 28.61 -2.68 18.53
#